data_AF-A0A4Q3RV63-F1
#
_entry.id   AF-A0A4Q3RV63-F1
#
_cell.length_a   1.000
_cell.length_b   1.000
_cell.length_c   1.000
_cell.angle_alpha   90.00
_cell.angle_beta   90.00
_cell.angle_gamma   90.00
#
_symmetry.space_group_name_H-M   'P 1'
#
loop_
_entity.id
_entity.type
_entity.pdbx_description
1 polymer ?
#
loop_
_entity_poly.entity_id
_entity_poly.type
_entity_poly.pdbx_seq_one_letter_code
_entity_poly.pdbx_strand_id
1 'polypeptide(L)'
;MSLLFSLYNPAQLYASGTHNLTLFQDTVQPIRSGDTLRFPISDRRGDFISGASTNTYNLKDPSNIRDSVVYDAITRRYIVYEKIGDRYYRVPTIYSFDEYWQMRNRQAEIEYFKKRANTTSLLNRNRFTRPKLSLSEGLFNRLFGNGKIEISPQGNVDITAGYQGQRIDNPTLPERARKNGGLDFNMNAQVNVNASIGGLNLITPAKTMKF
;
A
#
# COMPACT_ATOMS: atom_id res chain seq x y z
N MET A 1 -22.13 24.74 30.65
CA MET A 1 -21.59 23.37 30.53
C MET A 1 -20.71 23.36 29.29
N SER A 2 -19.39 23.50 29.47
CA SER A 2 -18.45 23.75 28.37
C SER A 2 -17.79 22.45 27.94
N LEU A 3 -17.95 22.06 26.67
CA LEU A 3 -17.30 20.91 26.07
C LEU A 3 -15.98 21.36 25.42
N LEU A 4 -14.86 20.96 26.02
CA LEU A 4 -13.52 21.12 25.45
C LEU A 4 -13.29 20.02 24.39
N PHE A 5 -13.11 20.41 23.14
CA PHE A 5 -12.59 19.53 22.10
C PHE A 5 -11.07 19.42 22.23
N SER A 6 -10.58 18.25 22.60
CA SER A 6 -9.15 17.92 22.55
C SER A 6 -8.75 17.70 21.09
N LEU A 7 -7.91 18.59 20.56
CA LEU A 7 -7.28 18.43 19.25
C LEU A 7 -6.22 17.32 19.35
N TYR A 8 -6.50 16.20 18.69
CA TYR A 8 -5.53 15.12 18.53
C TYR A 8 -4.43 15.59 17.57
N ASN A 9 -3.21 15.72 18.08
CA ASN A 9 -2.04 16.17 17.33
C ASN A 9 -1.29 14.93 16.78
N PRO A 10 -1.27 14.66 15.46
CA PRO A 10 -0.67 13.43 14.92
C PRO A 10 0.87 13.45 14.87
N ALA A 11 1.52 14.47 15.44
CA ALA A 11 2.97 14.68 15.30
C ALA A 11 3.85 13.97 16.36
N GLN A 12 3.28 13.16 17.26
CA GLN A 12 4.05 12.46 18.29
C GLN A 12 3.88 10.93 18.23
N LEU A 13 4.37 10.30 17.16
CA LEU A 13 4.75 8.88 17.22
C LEU A 13 5.73 8.52 16.09
N TYR A 14 6.85 9.23 16.04
CA TYR A 14 8.07 8.75 15.40
C TYR A 14 9.13 8.51 16.47
N ALA A 15 8.82 7.65 17.44
CA ALA A 15 9.88 6.91 18.10
C ALA A 15 10.19 5.73 17.19
N SER A 16 11.21 5.87 16.34
CA SER A 16 11.83 4.74 15.66
C SER A 16 12.46 3.84 16.72
N GLY A 17 11.65 3.01 17.37
CA GLY A 17 12.15 1.85 18.06
C GLY A 17 12.84 1.00 17.01
N THR A 18 14.16 0.87 17.10
CA THR A 18 14.88 -0.16 16.37
C THR A 18 14.49 -1.49 16.99
N HIS A 19 13.33 -2.03 16.57
CA HIS A 19 13.01 -3.42 16.79
C HIS A 19 14.01 -4.20 15.94
N ASN A 20 15.12 -4.60 16.56
CA ASN A 20 16.04 -5.54 15.95
C ASN A 20 15.29 -6.85 15.78
N LEU A 21 14.68 -7.04 14.61
CA LEU A 21 14.17 -8.32 14.17
C LEU A 21 15.40 -9.22 14.02
N THR A 22 15.71 -9.98 15.07
CA THR A 22 16.72 -11.03 14.99
C THR A 22 16.17 -12.09 14.06
N LEU A 23 16.57 -12.01 12.78
CA LEU A 23 16.31 -13.05 11.79
C LEU A 23 16.97 -14.33 12.33
N PHE A 24 16.15 -15.29 12.80
CA PHE A 24 16.66 -16.58 13.25
C PHE A 24 17.50 -17.20 12.13
N GLN A 25 18.74 -17.52 12.47
CA GLN A 25 19.70 -18.10 11.53
C GLN A 25 19.22 -19.49 11.12
N ASP A 26 19.04 -19.71 9.82
CA ASP A 26 18.74 -21.02 9.26
C ASP A 26 19.87 -22.00 9.63
N THR A 27 19.51 -23.21 10.04
CA THR A 27 20.45 -24.27 10.45
C THR A 27 21.03 -25.01 9.24
N VAL A 28 20.50 -24.77 8.03
CA VAL A 28 21.07 -25.33 6.80
C VAL A 28 22.43 -24.69 6.53
N GLN A 29 23.48 -25.50 6.64
CA GLN A 29 24.85 -25.08 6.30
C GLN A 29 24.89 -24.68 4.81
N PRO A 30 25.38 -23.48 4.46
CA PRO A 30 25.56 -23.13 3.06
C PRO A 30 26.52 -24.13 2.41
N ILE A 31 26.13 -24.66 1.25
CA ILE A 31 26.98 -25.53 0.44
C ILE A 31 28.29 -24.79 0.16
N ARG A 32 29.41 -25.30 0.67
CA ARG A 32 30.73 -24.66 0.60
C ARG A 32 31.38 -24.69 -0.79
N SER A 33 30.75 -25.34 -1.77
CA SER A 33 31.16 -25.25 -3.17
C SER A 33 30.69 -23.92 -3.72
N GLY A 34 31.64 -23.06 -4.11
CA GLY A 34 31.33 -21.80 -4.77
C GLY A 34 30.41 -22.01 -5.98
N ASP A 35 29.31 -21.29 -6.00
CA ASP A 35 28.31 -21.35 -7.06
C ASP A 35 28.94 -20.96 -8.40
N THR A 36 28.84 -21.82 -9.40
CA THR A 36 29.38 -21.61 -10.76
C THR A 36 28.46 -20.77 -11.64
N LEU A 37 27.26 -20.40 -11.16
CA LEU A 37 26.31 -19.60 -11.91
C LEU A 37 26.82 -18.14 -12.06
N ARG A 38 26.69 -17.59 -13.28
CA ARG A 38 26.98 -16.17 -13.56
C ARG A 38 26.14 -15.23 -12.69
N PHE A 39 24.93 -15.66 -12.34
CA PHE A 39 24.04 -15.01 -11.39
C PHE A 39 23.72 -16.00 -10.28
N PRO A 40 24.43 -15.94 -9.14
CA PRO A 40 24.25 -16.91 -8.07
C PRO A 40 22.87 -16.74 -7.42
N ILE A 41 22.25 -17.87 -7.10
CA ILE A 41 20.96 -17.89 -6.41
C ILE A 41 21.25 -17.90 -4.91
N SER A 42 20.85 -16.83 -4.22
CA SER A 42 20.96 -16.75 -2.77
C SER A 42 19.68 -17.28 -2.13
N ASP A 43 19.84 -18.09 -1.08
CA ASP A 43 18.71 -18.45 -0.24
C ASP A 43 18.19 -17.24 0.57
N ARG A 44 16.87 -17.15 0.76
CA ARG A 44 16.23 -16.10 1.54
C ARG A 44 16.49 -16.33 3.04
N ARG A 45 16.82 -15.26 3.77
CA ARG A 45 16.95 -15.30 5.23
C ARG A 45 15.59 -15.08 5.90
N GLY A 46 15.18 -15.98 6.77
CA GLY A 46 13.89 -15.93 7.45
C GLY A 46 12.76 -16.59 6.65
N ASP A 47 11.53 -16.18 6.89
CA ASP A 47 10.35 -16.70 6.21
C ASP A 47 9.97 -15.87 4.95
N PHE A 48 8.93 -16.29 4.24
CA PHE A 48 8.42 -15.55 3.07
C PHE A 48 7.85 -14.16 3.38
N ILE A 49 7.58 -13.80 4.64
CA ILE A 49 6.99 -12.51 5.02
C ILE A 49 8.07 -11.47 5.32
N SER A 50 9.07 -11.87 6.11
CA SER A 50 10.20 -11.04 6.55
C SER A 50 11.36 -11.05 5.55
N GLY A 51 11.58 -12.17 4.89
CA GLY A 51 12.68 -12.41 3.96
C GLY A 51 12.26 -12.42 2.49
N ALA A 52 11.10 -11.85 2.14
CA ALA A 52 10.60 -11.84 0.77
C ALA A 52 11.67 -11.35 -0.22
N SER A 53 11.96 -12.13 -1.26
CA SER A 53 12.94 -11.75 -2.28
C SER A 53 12.49 -10.46 -2.97
N THR A 54 13.28 -9.40 -2.80
CA THR A 54 13.07 -8.12 -3.49
C THR A 54 13.62 -8.13 -4.91
N ASN A 55 14.39 -9.15 -5.28
CA ASN A 55 15.02 -9.25 -6.58
C ASN A 55 14.03 -9.79 -7.63
N THR A 56 13.61 -8.92 -8.55
CA THR A 56 12.69 -9.25 -9.66
C THR A 56 13.29 -10.25 -10.65
N TYR A 57 14.61 -10.41 -10.69
CA TYR A 57 15.30 -11.35 -11.58
C TYR A 57 15.50 -12.74 -10.97
N ASN A 58 15.17 -12.93 -9.68
CA ASN A 58 15.22 -14.26 -9.06
C ASN A 58 14.04 -15.11 -9.52
N LEU A 59 14.23 -16.44 -9.54
CA LEU A 59 13.16 -17.38 -9.81
C LEU A 59 12.11 -17.30 -8.69
N LYS A 60 10.84 -17.50 -9.06
CA LYS A 60 9.76 -17.64 -8.09
C LYS A 60 9.87 -18.99 -7.39
N ASP A 61 9.34 -19.06 -6.17
CA ASP A 61 9.24 -20.31 -5.44
C ASP A 61 8.48 -21.36 -6.26
N PRO A 62 8.98 -22.60 -6.33
CA PRO A 62 8.33 -23.67 -7.09
C PRO A 62 6.98 -24.07 -6.47
N SER A 63 6.09 -24.61 -7.29
CA SER A 63 4.69 -24.89 -6.90
C SER A 63 4.51 -25.96 -5.82
N ASN A 64 5.56 -26.74 -5.54
CA ASN A 64 5.59 -27.74 -4.47
C ASN A 64 5.85 -27.12 -3.08
N ILE A 65 6.27 -25.85 -3.00
CA ILE A 65 6.37 -25.10 -1.76
C ILE A 65 4.99 -24.54 -1.39
N ARG A 66 4.57 -24.79 -0.15
CA ARG A 66 3.29 -24.35 0.41
C ARG A 66 3.55 -23.51 1.65
N ASP A 67 3.29 -22.22 1.50
CA ASP A 67 3.41 -21.22 2.54
C ASP A 67 2.04 -20.98 3.18
N SER A 68 1.97 -21.03 4.50
CA SER A 68 0.73 -20.83 5.25
C SER A 68 0.94 -20.06 6.54
N VAL A 69 -0.05 -19.26 6.92
CA VAL A 69 -0.06 -18.51 8.18
C VAL A 69 -1.26 -18.96 8.98
N VAL A 70 -1.03 -19.37 10.22
CA VAL A 70 -2.07 -19.81 11.15
C VAL A 70 -2.12 -18.86 12.33
N TYR A 71 -3.31 -18.41 12.71
CA TYR A 71 -3.53 -17.62 13.92
C TYR A 71 -3.88 -18.53 15.10
N ASP A 72 -3.10 -18.44 16.17
CA ASP A 72 -3.41 -19.06 17.45
C ASP A 72 -4.12 -18.05 18.36
N ALA A 73 -5.40 -18.29 18.62
CA ALA A 73 -6.24 -17.41 19.44
C ALA A 73 -5.88 -17.45 20.94
N ILE A 74 -5.28 -18.54 21.43
CA ILE A 74 -4.91 -18.69 22.85
C ILE A 74 -3.70 -17.81 23.15
N THR A 75 -2.66 -17.94 22.33
CA THR A 75 -1.41 -17.19 22.51
C THR A 75 -1.40 -15.83 21.80
N ARG A 76 -2.43 -15.54 20.99
CA ARG A 76 -2.57 -14.32 20.14
C ARG A 76 -1.37 -14.11 19.21
N ARG A 77 -0.88 -15.20 18.62
CA ARG A 77 0.30 -15.19 17.77
C ARG A 77 -0.02 -15.74 16.39
N TYR A 78 0.75 -15.28 15.40
CA TYR A 78 0.72 -15.82 14.05
C TYR A 78 1.90 -16.78 13.88
N ILE A 79 1.63 -17.98 13.40
CA ILE A 79 2.64 -19.01 13.14
C ILE A 79 2.72 -19.19 11.63
N VAL A 80 3.92 -19.00 11.09
CA VAL A 80 4.23 -19.14 9.67
C VAL A 80 4.84 -20.51 9.43
N TYR A 81 4.22 -21.27 8.52
CA TYR A 81 4.66 -22.60 8.13
C TYR A 81 5.03 -22.62 6.66
N GLU A 82 6.19 -23.17 6.37
CA GLU A 82 6.70 -23.35 5.02
C GLU A 82 6.94 -24.85 4.81
N LYS A 83 6.15 -25.47 3.91
CA LYS A 83 6.11 -26.92 3.70
C LYS A 83 6.47 -27.30 2.27
N ILE A 84 7.14 -28.44 2.11
CA ILE A 84 7.30 -29.14 0.83
C ILE A 84 6.55 -30.47 0.97
N GLY A 85 5.42 -30.60 0.28
CA GLY A 85 4.49 -31.70 0.53
C GLY A 85 4.03 -31.70 2.00
N ASP A 86 4.30 -32.79 2.71
CA ASP A 86 3.92 -32.95 4.13
C ASP A 86 5.03 -32.59 5.13
N ARG A 87 6.23 -32.23 4.64
CA ARG A 87 7.38 -31.92 5.50
C ARG A 87 7.59 -30.41 5.63
N TYR A 88 7.78 -29.95 6.87
CA TYR A 88 8.30 -28.60 7.14
C TYR A 88 9.74 -28.52 6.62
N TYR A 89 9.98 -27.69 5.62
CA TYR A 89 11.35 -27.52 5.11
C TYR A 89 12.10 -26.40 5.86
N ARG A 90 11.36 -25.56 6.59
CA ARG A 90 11.90 -24.54 7.50
C ARG A 90 11.24 -24.59 8.87
N VAL A 91 11.97 -24.08 9.86
CA VAL A 91 11.46 -23.92 11.22
C VAL A 91 10.31 -22.91 11.20
N PRO A 92 9.15 -23.24 11.80
CA PRO A 92 8.04 -22.30 11.85
C PRO A 92 8.42 -21.00 12.56
N THR A 93 8.10 -19.87 11.94
CA THR A 93 8.38 -18.55 12.51
C THR A 93 7.13 -18.03 13.22
N ILE A 94 7.31 -17.47 14.42
CA ILE A 94 6.20 -17.01 15.26
C ILE A 94 6.29 -15.49 15.40
N TYR A 95 5.19 -14.81 15.13
CA TYR A 95 5.04 -13.37 15.30
C TYR A 95 3.99 -13.05 16.34
N SER A 96 4.20 -11.97 17.09
CA SER A 96 3.10 -11.32 17.80
C SER A 96 2.09 -10.74 16.80
N PHE A 97 0.88 -10.46 17.30
CA PHE A 97 -0.16 -9.82 16.51
C PHE A 97 0.33 -8.51 15.86
N ASP A 98 0.97 -7.64 16.66
CA ASP A 98 1.40 -6.32 16.20
C ASP A 98 2.50 -6.41 15.15
N GLU A 99 3.50 -7.28 15.34
CA GLU A 99 4.59 -7.48 14.37
C GLU A 99 4.06 -7.97 13.01
N TYR A 100 3.17 -8.96 13.03
CA TYR A 100 2.58 -9.49 11.81
C TYR A 100 1.81 -8.40 11.05
N TRP A 101 0.95 -7.66 11.74
CA TRP A 101 0.16 -6.61 11.11
C TRP A 101 1.00 -5.42 10.65
N GLN A 102 2.05 -5.06 11.37
CA GLN A 102 3.00 -4.03 10.92
C GLN A 102 3.63 -4.42 9.57
N MET A 103 4.08 -5.67 9.43
CA MET A 103 4.67 -6.16 8.19
C MET A 103 3.65 -6.23 7.05
N ARG A 104 2.44 -6.72 7.31
CA ARG A 104 1.35 -6.79 6.33
C ARG A 104 0.90 -5.41 5.86
N ASN A 105 0.78 -4.45 6.78
CA ASN A 105 0.41 -3.08 6.45
C ASN A 105 1.48 -2.42 5.55
N ARG A 106 2.76 -2.62 5.87
CA ARG A 106 3.86 -2.15 5.01
C ARG A 106 3.81 -2.77 3.61
N GLN A 107 3.55 -4.07 3.51
CA GLN A 107 3.41 -4.75 2.21
C GLN A 107 2.23 -4.19 1.42
N ALA A 108 1.07 -4.00 2.07
CA ALA A 108 -0.13 -3.45 1.45
C ALA A 108 0.08 -2.02 0.94
N GLU A 109 0.81 -1.20 1.70
CA GLU A 109 1.17 0.17 1.30
C GLU A 109 2.07 0.17 0.05
N ILE A 110 3.09 -0.67 0.02
CA ILE A 110 3.98 -0.83 -1.14
C ILE A 110 3.19 -1.27 -2.38
N GLU A 111 2.30 -2.26 -2.23
CA GLU A 111 1.43 -2.73 -3.31
C GLU A 111 0.47 -1.64 -3.79
N TYR A 112 -0.11 -0.86 -2.87
CA TYR A 112 -0.96 0.27 -3.19
C TYR A 112 -0.24 1.30 -4.04
N PHE A 113 0.96 1.73 -3.63
CA PHE A 113 1.74 2.71 -4.39
C PHE A 113 2.23 2.16 -5.73
N LYS A 114 2.63 0.88 -5.80
CA LYS A 114 2.96 0.22 -7.07
C LYS A 114 1.77 0.21 -8.02
N LYS A 115 0.58 -0.17 -7.54
CA LYS A 115 -0.66 -0.15 -8.32
C LYS A 115 -0.99 1.26 -8.78
N ARG A 116 -0.91 2.25 -7.89
CA ARG A 116 -1.15 3.65 -8.20
C ARG A 116 -0.19 4.18 -9.27
N ALA A 117 1.12 3.92 -9.12
CA ALA A 117 2.13 4.32 -10.10
C ALA A 117 1.88 3.68 -11.47
N ASN A 118 1.55 2.39 -11.50
CA ASN A 118 1.20 1.69 -12.75
C ASN A 118 -0.06 2.30 -13.38
N THR A 119 -1.10 2.60 -12.60
CA THR A 119 -2.30 3.25 -13.13
C THR A 119 -2.00 4.65 -13.67
N THR A 120 -1.21 5.46 -12.97
CA THR A 120 -0.81 6.78 -13.45
C THR A 120 0.03 6.69 -14.73
N SER A 121 0.95 5.73 -14.82
CA SER A 121 1.75 5.48 -16.02
C SER A 121 0.87 5.10 -17.21
N LEU A 122 -0.11 4.21 -17.00
CA LEU A 122 -1.08 3.83 -18.03
C LEU A 122 -1.94 5.01 -18.49
N LEU A 123 -2.41 5.86 -17.57
CA LEU A 123 -3.21 7.04 -17.89
C LEU A 123 -2.41 8.10 -18.66
N ASN A 124 -1.14 8.30 -18.29
CA ASN A 124 -0.24 9.23 -18.98
C ASN A 124 0.16 8.73 -20.37
N ARG A 125 0.28 7.42 -20.55
CA ARG A 125 0.65 6.79 -21.84
C ARG A 125 -0.56 6.64 -22.78
N ASN A 126 -1.75 6.43 -22.23
CA ASN A 126 -3.00 6.29 -22.99
C ASN A 126 -3.95 7.45 -22.70
N ARG A 127 -3.62 8.66 -23.20
CA ARG A 127 -4.50 9.85 -23.12
C ARG A 127 -5.94 9.65 -23.68
N PHE A 128 -6.23 8.51 -24.31
CA PHE A 128 -7.50 8.20 -24.97
C PHE A 128 -8.34 7.10 -24.30
N THR A 129 -7.85 6.37 -23.30
CA THR A 129 -8.66 5.33 -22.63
C THR A 129 -9.08 5.78 -21.24
N ARG A 130 -10.29 6.33 -21.13
CA ARG A 130 -10.94 6.62 -19.85
C ARG A 130 -10.95 5.35 -18.99
N PRO A 131 -10.40 5.34 -17.77
CA PRO A 131 -10.41 4.16 -16.93
C PRO A 131 -11.85 3.79 -16.61
N LYS A 132 -12.27 2.58 -16.99
CA LYS A 132 -13.57 2.06 -16.59
C LYS A 132 -13.47 1.69 -15.10
N LEU A 133 -14.19 2.41 -14.25
CA LEU A 133 -14.37 2.06 -12.85
C LEU A 133 -15.22 0.78 -12.80
N SER A 134 -14.56 -0.38 -12.68
CA SER A 134 -15.25 -1.64 -12.38
C SER A 134 -15.24 -1.82 -10.86
N LEU A 135 -16.39 -1.58 -10.24
CA LEU A 135 -16.63 -2.00 -8.86
C LEU A 135 -16.73 -3.53 -8.85
N SER A 136 -16.16 -4.18 -7.83
CA SER A 136 -16.20 -5.64 -7.75
C SER A 136 -17.64 -6.12 -7.57
N GLU A 137 -18.03 -7.09 -8.38
CA GLU A 137 -19.41 -7.57 -8.55
C GLU A 137 -20.06 -8.04 -7.22
N GLY A 138 -19.25 -8.49 -6.25
CA GLY A 138 -19.74 -9.00 -4.96
C GLY A 138 -20.26 -7.94 -3.98
N LEU A 139 -19.69 -6.74 -3.93
CA LEU A 139 -20.21 -5.64 -3.11
C LEU A 139 -21.40 -4.94 -3.81
N PHE A 140 -21.38 -4.97 -5.15
CA PHE A 140 -22.36 -4.34 -6.01
C PHE A 140 -23.73 -5.03 -5.99
N ASN A 141 -23.76 -6.37 -6.17
CA ASN A 141 -25.01 -7.14 -6.21
C ASN A 141 -25.80 -7.04 -4.90
N ARG A 142 -25.12 -6.83 -3.75
CA ARG A 142 -25.77 -6.69 -2.44
C ARG A 142 -26.50 -5.36 -2.24
N LEU A 143 -26.09 -4.31 -2.96
CA LEU A 143 -26.60 -2.94 -2.76
C LEU A 143 -27.52 -2.46 -3.89
N PHE A 144 -27.36 -2.96 -5.13
CA PHE A 144 -28.03 -2.36 -6.30
C PHE A 144 -28.75 -3.35 -7.22
N GLY A 145 -28.69 -4.66 -6.94
CA GLY A 145 -29.38 -5.69 -7.74
C GLY A 145 -28.75 -5.94 -9.12
N ASN A 146 -29.29 -6.95 -9.82
CA ASN A 146 -28.76 -7.42 -11.11
C ASN A 146 -29.05 -6.42 -12.24
N GLY A 147 -28.18 -5.43 -12.45
CA GLY A 147 -28.27 -4.48 -13.55
C GLY A 147 -26.89 -3.99 -13.99
N LYS A 148 -26.64 -3.98 -15.31
CA LYS A 148 -25.44 -3.32 -15.86
C LYS A 148 -25.61 -1.81 -15.69
N ILE A 149 -24.68 -1.18 -14.99
CA ILE A 149 -24.64 0.27 -14.80
C ILE A 149 -23.47 0.83 -15.62
N GLU A 150 -23.78 1.75 -16.52
CA GLU A 150 -22.77 2.51 -17.26
C GLU A 150 -22.67 3.92 -16.67
N ILE A 151 -21.49 4.26 -16.13
CA ILE A 151 -21.21 5.57 -15.52
C ILE A 151 -20.22 6.30 -16.43
N SER A 152 -20.66 7.43 -16.97
CA SER A 152 -19.84 8.31 -17.81
C SER A 152 -19.67 9.67 -17.15
N PRO A 153 -18.53 9.91 -16.46
CA PRO A 153 -18.21 11.23 -15.96
C PRO A 153 -17.81 12.16 -17.12
N GLN A 154 -18.34 13.38 -17.14
CA GLN A 154 -18.01 14.44 -18.08
C GLN A 154 -17.68 15.71 -17.31
N GLY A 155 -16.58 16.38 -17.62
CA GLY A 155 -16.18 17.58 -16.90
C GLY A 155 -14.70 17.92 -17.00
N ASN A 156 -14.33 19.02 -16.37
CA ASN A 156 -12.97 19.55 -16.35
C ASN A 156 -12.42 19.46 -14.92
N VAL A 157 -11.14 19.16 -14.80
CA VAL A 157 -10.43 19.14 -13.52
C VAL A 157 -9.15 19.95 -13.68
N ASP A 158 -9.10 21.06 -12.96
CA ASP A 158 -7.94 21.94 -12.91
C ASP A 158 -7.19 21.67 -11.60
N ILE A 159 -5.91 21.33 -11.71
CA ILE A 159 -5.03 21.05 -10.58
C ILE A 159 -3.85 22.02 -10.67
N THR A 160 -3.73 22.89 -9.67
CA THR A 160 -2.59 23.79 -9.51
C THR A 160 -1.79 23.34 -8.29
N ALA A 161 -0.54 22.99 -8.50
CA ALA A 161 0.38 22.63 -7.43
C ALA A 161 1.57 23.60 -7.45
N GLY A 162 1.85 24.21 -6.30
CA GLY A 162 2.95 25.14 -6.09
C GLY A 162 3.68 24.85 -4.80
N TYR A 163 4.93 25.30 -4.71
CA TYR A 163 5.68 25.30 -3.46
C TYR A 163 6.00 26.75 -3.11
N GLN A 164 5.52 27.21 -1.96
CA GLN A 164 5.88 28.52 -1.42
C GLN A 164 6.86 28.34 -0.27
N GLY A 165 8.02 28.99 -0.37
CA GLY A 165 9.02 29.02 0.68
C GLY A 165 9.42 30.46 0.96
N GLN A 166 9.46 30.85 2.22
CA GLN A 166 10.01 32.11 2.68
C GLN A 166 11.20 31.84 3.60
N ARG A 167 12.30 32.55 3.34
CA ARG A 167 13.47 32.57 4.22
C ARG A 167 13.54 33.93 4.92
N ILE A 168 13.56 33.91 6.24
CA ILE A 168 13.69 35.11 7.07
C ILE A 168 15.12 35.18 7.59
N ASP A 169 15.89 36.14 7.10
CA ASP A 169 17.30 36.31 7.46
C ASP A 169 17.51 37.05 8.79
N ASN A 170 16.56 36.97 9.73
CA ASN A 170 16.74 37.53 11.07
C ASN A 170 17.63 36.59 11.94
N PRO A 171 18.84 37.02 12.34
CA PRO A 171 19.75 36.21 13.15
C PRO A 171 19.28 36.00 14.60
N THR A 172 18.28 36.74 15.07
CA THR A 172 17.68 36.54 16.40
C THR A 172 16.69 35.38 16.45
N LEU A 173 16.28 34.84 15.30
CA LEU A 173 15.40 33.68 15.20
C LEU A 173 16.21 32.38 15.06
N PRO A 174 15.79 31.28 15.71
CA PRO A 174 16.39 29.95 15.49
C PRO A 174 16.30 29.54 14.02
N GLU A 175 17.32 28.87 13.47
CA GLU A 175 17.39 28.51 12.04
C GLU A 175 16.17 27.74 11.52
N ARG A 176 15.55 26.90 12.37
CA ARG A 176 14.30 26.18 12.06
C ARG A 176 13.10 27.10 11.82
N ALA A 177 13.05 28.27 12.45
CA ALA A 177 12.00 29.27 12.27
C ALA A 177 12.34 30.26 11.13
N ARG A 178 13.60 30.27 10.65
CA ARG A 178 14.05 31.10 9.52
C ARG A 178 13.67 30.53 8.17
N LYS A 179 13.30 29.26 8.09
CA LYS A 179 12.78 28.62 6.87
C LYS A 179 11.34 28.23 7.11
N ASN A 180 10.40 28.96 6.53
CA ASN A 180 9.00 28.53 6.48
C ASN A 180 8.68 28.15 5.04
N GLY A 181 8.00 27.04 4.83
CA GLY A 181 7.66 26.57 3.50
C GLY A 181 6.51 25.59 3.55
N GLY A 182 5.63 25.67 2.56
CA GLY A 182 4.44 24.85 2.45
C GLY A 182 4.18 24.48 1.00
N LEU A 183 3.68 23.26 0.82
CA LEU A 183 3.08 22.87 -0.45
C LEU A 183 1.70 23.53 -0.53
N ASP A 184 1.45 24.25 -1.62
CA ASP A 184 0.16 24.82 -1.94
C ASP A 184 -0.48 23.97 -3.05
N PHE A 185 -1.62 23.37 -2.75
CA PHE A 185 -2.37 22.55 -3.67
C PHE A 185 -3.78 23.12 -3.78
N ASN A 186 -4.14 23.58 -4.98
CA ASN A 186 -5.47 24.05 -5.28
C ASN A 186 -6.09 23.17 -6.38
N MET A 187 -7.17 22.46 -6.04
CA MET A 187 -7.89 21.59 -6.95
C MET A 187 -9.30 22.13 -7.19
N ASN A 188 -9.61 22.40 -8.46
CA ASN A 188 -10.95 22.78 -8.88
C ASN A 188 -11.49 21.72 -9.85
N ALA A 189 -12.54 21.02 -9.44
CA ALA A 189 -13.16 19.98 -10.25
C ALA A 189 -14.62 20.34 -10.54
N GLN A 190 -14.96 20.40 -11.83
CA GLN A 190 -16.33 20.53 -12.31
C GLN A 190 -16.72 19.24 -13.02
N VAL A 191 -17.42 18.34 -12.31
CA VAL A 191 -17.78 17.02 -12.84
C VAL A 191 -19.30 16.86 -12.88
N ASN A 192 -19.80 16.47 -14.06
CA ASN A 192 -21.13 15.94 -14.31
C ASN A 192 -21.05 14.42 -14.42
N VAL A 193 -22.03 13.70 -13.89
CA VAL A 193 -22.07 12.24 -13.99
C VAL A 193 -23.39 11.82 -14.61
N ASN A 194 -23.31 11.20 -15.79
CA ASN A 194 -24.44 10.52 -16.40
C ASN A 194 -24.35 9.03 -16.04
N ALA A 195 -25.42 8.50 -15.47
CA ALA A 195 -25.55 7.08 -15.16
C ALA A 195 -26.76 6.48 -15.89
N SER A 196 -26.56 5.37 -16.58
CA SER A 196 -27.66 4.56 -17.14
C SER A 196 -27.77 3.28 -16.33
N ILE A 197 -28.95 3.04 -15.76
CA ILE A 197 -29.26 1.85 -14.96
C ILE A 197 -30.43 1.15 -15.65
N GLY A 198 -30.18 0.01 -16.31
CA GLY A 198 -31.25 -0.83 -16.86
C GLY A 198 -32.22 -0.11 -17.81
N GLY A 199 -31.76 0.91 -18.56
CA GLY A 199 -32.58 1.71 -19.47
C GLY A 199 -33.18 3.00 -18.87
N LEU A 200 -33.01 3.24 -17.57
CA LEU A 200 -33.38 4.50 -16.93
C LEU A 200 -32.15 5.44 -16.90
N ASN A 201 -32.28 6.61 -17.53
CA ASN A 201 -31.24 7.63 -17.55
C ASN A 201 -31.38 8.54 -16.33
N LEU A 202 -30.45 8.44 -15.37
CA LEU A 202 -30.35 9.42 -14.29
C LEU A 202 -29.20 10.39 -14.60
N ILE A 203 -29.56 11.67 -14.76
CA ILE A 203 -28.62 12.77 -14.87
C ILE A 203 -28.52 13.41 -13.49
N THR A 204 -27.38 13.26 -12.82
CA THR A 204 -27.12 13.98 -11.56
C THR A 204 -26.49 15.33 -11.90
N PRO A 205 -27.01 16.45 -11.36
CA PRO A 205 -26.47 17.78 -11.67
C PRO A 205 -25.01 17.94 -11.21
N ALA A 206 -24.30 18.83 -11.89
CA ALA A 206 -22.91 19.16 -11.64
C ALA A 206 -22.66 19.48 -10.16
N LYS A 207 -21.73 18.76 -9.53
CA LYS A 207 -21.29 19.08 -8.17
C LYS A 207 -19.89 19.69 -8.23
N THR A 208 -19.81 20.99 -8.03
CA THR A 208 -18.55 21.70 -7.82
C THR A 208 -18.01 21.33 -6.46
N MET A 209 -16.82 20.73 -6.41
CA MET A 209 -16.10 20.50 -5.15
C MET A 209 -14.83 21.34 -5.15
N LYS A 210 -14.66 22.12 -4.08
CA LYS A 210 -13.45 22.88 -3.79
C LYS A 210 -12.78 22.24 -2.58
N PHE A 211 -11.48 21.99 -2.68
CA PHE A 211 -10.67 21.39 -1.61
C PHE A 211 -9.52 22.34 -1.26
#